data_AF-A0A2D9S886-F1
#
_entry.id   AF-A0A2D9S886-F1
#
_cell.length_a   1.000
_cell.length_b   1.000
_cell.length_c   1.000
_cell.angle_alpha   90.00
_cell.angle_beta   90.00
_cell.angle_gamma   90.00
#
_symmetry.space_group_name_H-M   'P 1'
#
loop_
_entity.id
_entity.type
_entity.pdbx_description
1 polymer ?
#
loop_
_entity_poly.entity_id
_entity_poly.type
_entity_poly.pdbx_seq_one_letter_code
_entity_poly.pdbx_strand_id
1 'polypeptide(L)'
;MTVLNVLSTNTIAAGATEYQVIQTGFYRVGSTAGAATVTFGSGPAITLVQNEFILVKGGKPGQAQIIKAVSDSTGDYFVGQHLQDSSANHPFSVGDFIAVVDNGTSPSIDSNFLSAGTAGKKITAANNVNMLSTDIDSSSASADYTYSSGNKALVQRCVKIAAATSAVIVEEVQVVGG
;
A
#
# COMPACT_ATOMS: atom_id res chain seq x y z
N MET A 1 14.32 -23.66 -14.19
CA MET A 1 15.17 -22.93 -13.22
C MET A 1 14.40 -21.69 -12.85
N THR A 2 13.99 -21.55 -11.59
CA THR A 2 13.25 -20.37 -11.14
C THR A 2 14.20 -19.19 -11.06
N VAL A 3 13.94 -18.14 -11.82
CA VAL A 3 14.73 -16.92 -11.81
C VAL A 3 14.03 -15.90 -10.90
N LEU A 4 14.78 -15.28 -9.98
CA LEU A 4 14.30 -14.14 -9.21
C LEU A 4 14.72 -12.85 -9.92
N ASN A 5 13.74 -12.13 -10.46
CA ASN A 5 13.95 -10.79 -11.00
C ASN A 5 13.72 -9.76 -9.88
N VAL A 6 14.71 -8.92 -9.59
CA VAL A 6 14.58 -7.85 -8.58
C VAL A 6 13.90 -6.65 -9.23
N LEU A 7 12.78 -6.22 -8.67
CA LEU A 7 12.00 -5.08 -9.17
C LEU A 7 12.38 -3.77 -8.48
N SER A 8 12.72 -3.84 -7.20
CA SER A 8 13.13 -2.70 -6.38
C SER A 8 14.12 -3.15 -5.30
N THR A 9 14.92 -2.22 -4.79
CA THR A 9 15.87 -2.45 -3.69
C THR A 9 15.90 -1.24 -2.79
N ASN A 10 15.47 -1.41 -1.55
CA ASN A 10 15.44 -0.36 -0.55
C ASN A 10 16.20 -0.80 0.70
N THR A 11 16.82 0.16 1.40
CA THR A 11 17.44 -0.09 2.71
C THR A 11 16.64 0.64 3.77
N ILE A 12 16.11 -0.12 4.73
CA ILE A 12 15.37 0.41 5.87
C ILE A 12 16.34 0.48 7.05
N ALA A 13 16.53 1.67 7.61
CA ALA A 13 17.41 1.89 8.75
C ALA A 13 16.91 1.16 10.02
N ALA A 14 17.81 0.89 10.96
CA ALA A 14 17.44 0.32 12.25
C ALA A 14 16.45 1.23 13.00
N GLY A 15 15.41 0.63 13.58
CA GLY A 15 14.30 1.33 14.23
C GLY A 15 13.30 1.99 13.26
N ALA A 16 13.54 1.96 11.95
CA ALA A 16 12.69 2.63 10.98
C ALA A 16 11.57 1.73 10.45
N THR A 17 10.54 2.37 9.91
CA THR A 17 9.44 1.75 9.17
C THR A 17 9.41 2.35 7.77
N GLU A 18 9.19 1.50 6.78
CA GLU A 18 8.90 1.90 5.41
C GLU A 18 7.56 1.32 4.96
N TYR A 19 6.92 1.99 4.01
CA TYR A 19 5.74 1.51 3.34
C TYR A 19 5.99 1.43 1.84
N GLN A 20 5.64 0.30 1.24
CA GLN A 20 5.87 0.05 -0.19
C GLN A 20 4.58 -0.41 -0.85
N VAL A 21 4.23 0.19 -1.99
CA VAL A 21 3.13 -0.31 -2.84
C VAL A 21 3.50 -1.71 -3.31
N ILE A 22 2.60 -2.67 -3.10
CA ILE A 22 2.86 -4.08 -3.42
C ILE A 22 2.67 -4.31 -4.93
N GLN A 23 3.72 -4.73 -5.63
CA GLN A 23 3.68 -5.09 -7.05
C GLN A 23 3.50 -6.59 -7.27
N THR A 24 4.25 -7.42 -6.56
CA THR A 24 4.18 -8.89 -6.56
C THR A 24 3.88 -9.44 -5.17
N GLY A 25 4.34 -8.71 -4.15
CA GLY A 25 4.27 -9.06 -2.74
C GLY A 25 5.20 -10.20 -2.32
N PHE A 26 6.21 -10.53 -3.12
CA PHE A 26 7.32 -11.38 -2.73
C PHE A 26 8.54 -10.52 -2.48
N TYR A 27 9.20 -10.72 -1.34
CA TYR A 27 10.33 -9.92 -0.93
C TYR A 27 11.53 -10.80 -0.59
N ARG A 28 12.70 -10.45 -1.11
CA ARG A 28 13.97 -10.98 -0.61
C ARG A 28 14.51 -10.00 0.43
N VAL A 29 14.76 -10.50 1.64
CA VAL A 29 15.07 -9.65 2.79
C VAL A 29 16.27 -10.20 3.55
N GLY A 30 17.23 -9.33 3.87
CA GLY A 30 18.43 -9.68 4.60
C GLY A 30 19.05 -8.48 5.30
N SER A 31 20.08 -8.73 6.11
CA SER A 31 20.86 -7.67 6.74
C SER A 31 22.34 -8.00 6.68
N THR A 32 23.15 -7.02 6.27
CA THR A 32 24.62 -7.14 6.26
C THR A 32 25.25 -6.51 7.49
N ALA A 33 24.55 -5.57 8.14
CA ALA A 33 25.04 -4.83 9.31
C ALA A 33 25.09 -5.68 10.60
N GLY A 34 24.26 -6.72 10.69
CA GLY A 34 24.18 -7.61 11.85
C GLY A 34 22.96 -8.52 11.76
N ALA A 35 22.72 -9.33 12.79
CA ALA A 35 21.42 -9.98 12.93
C ALA A 35 20.33 -8.90 13.04
N ALA A 36 19.19 -9.11 12.39
CA ALA A 36 18.12 -8.12 12.33
C ALA A 36 16.78 -8.74 12.68
N THR A 37 15.86 -7.94 13.20
CA THR A 37 14.46 -8.34 13.38
C THR A 37 13.61 -7.48 12.46
N VAL A 38 12.85 -8.13 11.58
CA VAL A 38 11.97 -7.45 10.61
C VAL A 38 10.53 -7.92 10.76
N THR A 39 9.57 -7.02 10.57
CA THR A 39 8.14 -7.36 10.46
C THR A 39 7.56 -6.87 9.15
N PHE A 40 6.62 -7.65 8.59
CA PHE A 40 5.85 -7.29 7.40
C PHE A 40 4.37 -7.22 7.79
N GLY A 41 3.75 -6.05 7.58
CA GLY A 41 2.37 -5.76 7.97
C GLY A 41 2.12 -5.97 9.46
N SER A 42 1.08 -6.74 9.78
CA SER A 42 0.77 -7.23 11.12
C SER A 42 1.27 -8.66 11.37
N GLY A 43 2.20 -9.14 10.54
CA GLY A 43 2.78 -10.48 10.65
C GLY A 43 3.77 -10.62 11.82
N PRO A 44 4.27 -11.85 12.05
CA PRO A 44 5.24 -12.11 13.10
C PRO A 44 6.57 -11.39 12.85
N ALA A 45 7.31 -11.14 13.93
CA ALA A 45 8.70 -10.71 13.85
C ALA A 45 9.58 -11.86 13.34
N ILE A 46 10.39 -11.58 12.34
CA ILE A 46 11.31 -12.53 11.72
C ILE A 46 12.72 -12.12 12.09
N THR A 47 13.49 -13.07 12.64
CA THR A 47 14.92 -12.89 12.89
C THR A 47 15.70 -13.27 11.64
N LEU A 48 16.41 -12.30 11.10
CA LEU A 48 17.36 -12.47 10.00
C LEU A 48 18.74 -12.75 10.59
N VAL A 49 19.37 -13.80 10.09
CA VAL A 49 20.79 -14.06 10.33
C VAL A 49 21.61 -13.09 9.49
N GLN A 50 22.72 -12.58 10.03
CA GLN A 50 23.60 -11.68 9.30
C GLN A 50 24.09 -12.34 8.00
N ASN A 51 24.06 -11.59 6.90
CA ASN A 51 24.45 -12.01 5.55
C ASN A 51 23.59 -13.13 4.93
N GLU A 52 22.47 -13.47 5.55
CA GLU A 52 21.48 -14.37 4.97
C GLU A 52 20.30 -13.56 4.42
N PHE A 53 19.82 -13.96 3.25
CA PHE A 53 18.62 -13.42 2.65
C PHE A 53 17.56 -14.51 2.56
N ILE A 54 16.36 -14.18 3.02
CA ILE A 54 15.21 -15.08 2.99
C ILE A 54 14.14 -14.53 2.05
N LEU A 55 13.29 -15.41 1.54
CA LEU A 55 12.11 -15.03 0.77
C LEU A 55 10.89 -14.94 1.69
N VAL A 56 10.21 -13.80 1.68
CA VAL A 56 9.05 -13.50 2.52
C VAL A 56 7.87 -13.08 1.65
N LYS A 57 6.66 -13.47 2.05
CA LYS A 57 5.42 -12.93 1.45
C LYS A 57 4.94 -11.72 2.25
N GLY A 58 4.95 -10.54 1.63
CA GLY A 58 4.51 -9.29 2.27
C GLY A 58 3.03 -8.95 2.07
N GLY A 59 2.31 -9.73 1.25
CA GLY A 59 0.89 -9.51 0.94
C GLY A 59 0.58 -9.84 -0.51
N LYS A 60 -0.67 -9.65 -0.94
CA LYS A 60 -1.08 -9.72 -2.35
C LYS A 60 -1.25 -8.30 -2.90
N PRO A 61 -0.81 -7.99 -4.13
CA PRO A 61 -1.16 -6.74 -4.78
C PRO A 61 -2.67 -6.53 -4.74
N GLY A 62 -3.09 -5.28 -4.55
CA GLY A 62 -4.50 -4.92 -4.51
C GLY A 62 -4.67 -3.49 -5.00
N GLN A 63 -5.68 -3.27 -5.83
CA GLN A 63 -6.00 -1.96 -6.34
C GLN A 63 -7.52 -1.83 -6.50
N ALA A 64 -8.04 -0.63 -6.28
CA ALA A 64 -9.40 -0.26 -6.66
C ALA A 64 -9.41 1.16 -7.24
N GLN A 65 -10.39 1.43 -8.10
CA GLN A 65 -10.56 2.74 -8.72
C GLN A 65 -11.50 3.59 -7.86
N ILE A 66 -11.17 4.86 -7.68
CA ILE A 66 -11.96 5.83 -6.90
C ILE A 66 -12.92 6.54 -7.85
N ILE A 67 -14.21 6.50 -7.49
CA ILE A 67 -15.29 7.17 -8.22
C ILE A 67 -15.71 8.45 -7.51
N LYS A 68 -15.67 8.45 -6.18
CA LYS A 68 -15.95 9.63 -5.38
C LYS A 68 -15.05 9.63 -4.15
N ALA A 69 -14.59 10.81 -3.73
CA ALA A 69 -13.98 11.01 -2.44
C ALA A 69 -14.68 12.18 -1.74
N VAL A 70 -14.97 12.02 -0.45
CA VAL A 70 -15.67 13.03 0.35
C VAL A 70 -14.67 13.77 1.23
N SER A 71 -14.71 15.11 1.20
CA SER A 71 -13.84 15.92 2.05
C SER A 71 -14.30 15.86 3.50
N ASP A 72 -13.51 15.24 4.38
CA ASP A 72 -13.76 15.14 5.82
C ASP A 72 -12.40 15.01 6.56
N SER A 73 -12.45 15.00 7.88
CA SER A 73 -11.36 14.63 8.79
C SER A 73 -10.81 13.20 8.56
N THR A 74 -11.49 12.41 7.74
CA THR A 74 -11.01 11.16 7.14
C THR A 74 -11.04 11.26 5.61
N GLY A 75 -10.27 10.41 4.95
CA GLY A 75 -10.35 10.22 3.50
C GLY A 75 -11.35 9.11 3.23
N ASP A 76 -12.56 9.50 2.83
CA ASP A 76 -13.64 8.57 2.54
C ASP A 76 -13.79 8.37 1.04
N TYR A 77 -13.47 7.16 0.57
CA TYR A 77 -13.40 6.82 -0.85
C TYR A 77 -14.48 5.82 -1.23
N PHE A 78 -15.31 6.18 -2.20
CA PHE A 78 -16.19 5.26 -2.89
C PHE A 78 -15.43 4.65 -4.06
N VAL A 79 -15.18 3.34 -4.00
CA VAL A 79 -14.39 2.62 -5.00
C VAL A 79 -15.25 1.73 -5.90
N GLY A 80 -14.74 1.37 -7.08
CA GLY A 80 -15.40 0.46 -8.02
C GLY A 80 -15.50 1.03 -9.43
N GLN A 81 -16.51 0.58 -10.18
CA GLN A 81 -16.71 1.01 -11.57
C GLN A 81 -17.73 2.13 -11.74
N HIS A 82 -18.83 2.11 -10.98
CA HIS A 82 -19.92 3.09 -11.02
C HIS A 82 -20.34 3.54 -9.61
N LEU A 83 -20.85 4.76 -9.45
CA LEU A 83 -21.23 5.28 -8.13
C LEU A 83 -22.41 4.50 -7.50
N GLN A 84 -23.24 3.89 -8.35
CA GLN A 84 -24.37 3.06 -7.94
C GLN A 84 -23.96 1.61 -7.62
N ASP A 85 -22.66 1.27 -7.73
CA ASP A 85 -22.18 -0.07 -7.39
C ASP A 85 -22.26 -0.28 -5.88
N SER A 86 -23.28 -1.03 -5.47
CA SER A 86 -23.55 -1.38 -4.08
C SER A 86 -22.99 -2.75 -3.68
N SER A 87 -22.11 -3.35 -4.50
CA SER A 87 -21.52 -4.66 -4.21
C SER A 87 -20.10 -4.50 -3.70
N ALA A 88 -19.77 -5.04 -2.52
CA ALA A 88 -18.44 -4.93 -1.90
C ALA A 88 -17.31 -5.63 -2.70
N ASN A 89 -16.91 -5.04 -3.82
CA ASN A 89 -16.04 -5.63 -4.84
C ASN A 89 -14.65 -4.97 -4.86
N HIS A 90 -14.04 -4.81 -3.68
CA HIS A 90 -12.66 -4.35 -3.58
C HIS A 90 -11.80 -5.32 -2.76
N PRO A 91 -10.48 -5.41 -3.02
CA PRO A 91 -9.62 -6.36 -2.35
C PRO A 91 -9.23 -5.94 -0.92
N PHE A 92 -9.75 -4.83 -0.40
CA PHE A 92 -9.31 -4.21 0.85
C PHE A 92 -10.14 -4.56 2.08
N SER A 93 -9.48 -4.51 3.24
CA SER A 93 -10.04 -4.73 4.58
C SER A 93 -9.55 -3.66 5.56
N VAL A 94 -10.27 -3.48 6.67
CA VAL A 94 -9.80 -2.65 7.79
C VAL A 94 -8.43 -3.13 8.29
N GLY A 95 -7.51 -2.19 8.50
CA GLY A 95 -6.14 -2.47 8.89
C GLY A 95 -5.14 -2.56 7.73
N ASP A 96 -5.63 -2.65 6.49
CA ASP A 96 -4.76 -2.60 5.32
C ASP A 96 -4.10 -1.23 5.16
N PHE A 97 -2.83 -1.23 4.77
CA PHE A 97 -2.11 -0.02 4.40
C PHE A 97 -2.27 0.23 2.91
N ILE A 98 -2.34 1.50 2.52
CA ILE A 98 -2.64 1.94 1.16
C ILE A 98 -1.84 3.19 0.75
N ALA A 99 -1.80 3.40 -0.55
CA ALA A 99 -1.50 4.66 -1.21
C ALA A 99 -2.76 5.09 -1.97
N VAL A 100 -3.00 6.40 -2.04
CA VAL A 100 -4.02 6.99 -2.91
C VAL A 100 -3.32 7.85 -3.93
N VAL A 101 -3.43 7.48 -5.21
CA VAL A 101 -2.67 8.11 -6.29
C VAL A 101 -3.60 8.68 -7.34
N ASP A 102 -3.26 9.87 -7.83
CA ASP A 102 -3.85 10.40 -9.04
C ASP A 102 -3.27 9.66 -10.25
N ASN A 103 -4.16 9.15 -11.11
CA ASN A 103 -3.80 8.41 -12.32
C ASN A 103 -4.03 9.26 -13.59
N GLY A 104 -3.88 10.58 -13.47
CA GLY A 104 -4.20 11.53 -14.55
C GLY A 104 -5.70 11.76 -14.68
N THR A 105 -6.37 12.01 -13.56
CA THR A 105 -7.81 12.25 -13.47
C THR A 105 -8.25 13.56 -14.13
N SER A 106 -9.48 13.57 -14.65
CA SER A 106 -10.16 14.76 -15.20
C SER A 106 -11.65 14.76 -14.82
N PRO A 107 -12.11 15.61 -13.88
CA PRO A 107 -11.33 16.62 -13.15
C PRO A 107 -10.25 15.99 -12.28
N SER A 108 -9.18 16.75 -11.99
CA SER A 108 -8.10 16.28 -11.13
C SER A 108 -8.60 16.08 -9.70
N ILE A 109 -8.27 14.95 -9.10
CA ILE A 109 -8.49 14.72 -7.67
C ILE A 109 -7.60 15.67 -6.86
N ASP A 110 -8.16 16.29 -5.83
CA ASP A 110 -7.43 17.22 -4.96
C ASP A 110 -6.30 16.49 -4.22
N SER A 111 -5.13 17.14 -4.10
CA SER A 111 -3.95 16.56 -3.44
C SER A 111 -4.18 16.18 -1.98
N ASN A 112 -5.16 16.79 -1.30
CA ASN A 112 -5.54 16.44 0.07
C ASN A 112 -6.11 15.03 0.19
N PHE A 113 -6.62 14.46 -0.90
CA PHE A 113 -7.06 13.06 -0.94
C PHE A 113 -5.92 12.08 -1.23
N LEU A 114 -4.75 12.57 -1.64
CA LEU A 114 -3.66 11.71 -2.10
C LEU A 114 -2.76 11.29 -0.95
N SER A 115 -2.14 10.12 -1.10
CA SER A 115 -1.09 9.66 -0.21
C SER A 115 -0.03 8.90 -0.99
N ALA A 116 1.23 9.29 -0.78
CA ALA A 116 2.35 8.53 -1.30
C ALA A 116 2.38 7.14 -0.64
N GLY A 117 2.80 6.12 -1.38
CA GLY A 117 2.92 4.77 -0.83
C GLY A 117 3.82 4.70 0.41
N THR A 118 4.82 5.59 0.50
CA THR A 118 5.73 5.73 1.64
C THR A 118 5.09 6.33 2.89
N ALA A 119 3.93 6.99 2.77
CA ALA A 119 3.22 7.59 3.91
C ALA A 119 2.41 6.57 4.72
N GLY A 120 2.06 5.42 4.12
CA GLY A 120 1.53 4.29 4.86
C GLY A 120 0.17 4.51 5.51
N LYS A 121 -0.76 5.11 4.77
CA LYS A 121 -2.12 5.40 5.24
C LYS A 121 -2.91 4.11 5.42
N LYS A 122 -3.75 4.04 6.44
CA LYS A 122 -4.47 2.83 6.85
C LYS A 122 -5.96 2.97 6.58
N ILE A 123 -6.58 1.87 6.15
CA ILE A 123 -8.04 1.74 6.11
C ILE A 123 -8.55 1.54 7.54
N THR A 124 -9.41 2.46 7.98
CA THR A 124 -10.01 2.50 9.32
C THR A 124 -11.42 1.92 9.33
N ALA A 125 -12.15 2.01 8.20
CA ALA A 125 -13.43 1.36 8.01
C ALA A 125 -13.60 0.91 6.55
N ALA A 126 -14.33 -0.19 6.35
CA ALA A 126 -14.79 -0.66 5.05
C ALA A 126 -16.23 -1.11 5.21
N ASN A 127 -17.11 -0.75 4.27
CA ASN A 127 -18.53 -1.08 4.35
C ASN A 127 -19.04 -1.83 3.12
N ASN A 128 -20.31 -2.22 3.16
CA ASN A 128 -20.94 -3.03 2.12
C ASN A 128 -21.30 -2.23 0.85
N VAL A 129 -21.06 -0.92 0.80
CA VAL A 129 -21.36 -0.05 -0.35
C VAL A 129 -20.09 0.50 -1.01
N ASN A 130 -19.00 -0.28 -0.98
CA ASN A 130 -17.69 0.06 -1.54
C ASN A 130 -17.06 1.34 -1.00
N MET A 131 -17.44 1.75 0.21
CA MET A 131 -16.80 2.89 0.84
C MET A 131 -15.68 2.43 1.78
N LEU A 132 -14.53 3.05 1.61
CA LEU A 132 -13.32 2.90 2.40
C LEU A 132 -13.05 4.20 3.13
N SER A 133 -13.07 4.18 4.45
CA SER A 133 -12.54 5.28 5.26
C SER A 133 -11.09 5.01 5.61
N THR A 134 -10.30 6.07 5.63
CA THR A 134 -8.85 6.01 5.85
C THR A 134 -8.41 7.04 6.88
N ASP A 135 -7.16 6.95 7.33
CA ASP A 135 -6.50 7.95 8.18
C ASP A 135 -5.84 9.11 7.39
N ILE A 136 -6.28 9.33 6.16
CA ILE A 136 -5.96 10.54 5.39
C ILE A 136 -6.86 11.66 5.92
N ASP A 137 -6.31 12.85 6.20
CA ASP A 137 -7.11 14.01 6.54
C ASP A 137 -7.34 14.82 5.25
N SER A 138 -8.57 14.78 4.74
CA SER A 138 -8.95 15.43 3.48
C SER A 138 -9.77 16.71 3.70
N SER A 139 -9.85 17.18 4.95
CA SER A 139 -10.73 18.28 5.37
C SER A 139 -10.38 19.63 4.73
N SER A 140 -9.15 19.75 4.20
CA SER A 140 -8.69 20.95 3.49
C SER A 140 -8.91 20.89 1.97
N ALA A 141 -9.52 19.82 1.44
CA ALA A 141 -9.90 19.75 0.04
C ALA A 141 -10.95 20.82 -0.29
N SER A 142 -10.83 21.44 -1.47
CA SER A 142 -11.73 22.52 -1.88
C SER A 142 -13.17 22.05 -2.20
N ALA A 143 -13.34 20.77 -2.52
CA ALA A 143 -14.62 20.11 -2.74
C ALA A 143 -14.44 18.58 -2.70
N ASP A 144 -15.56 17.86 -2.65
CA ASP A 144 -15.62 16.43 -2.96
C ASP A 144 -15.07 16.16 -4.36
N TYR A 145 -14.31 15.08 -4.50
CA TYR A 145 -13.95 14.54 -5.80
C TYR A 145 -15.09 13.65 -6.32
N THR A 146 -15.49 13.83 -7.57
CA THR A 146 -16.39 12.90 -8.28
C THR A 146 -15.85 12.68 -9.68
N TYR A 147 -15.59 11.42 -10.02
CA TYR A 147 -15.16 11.01 -11.35
C TYR A 147 -16.20 11.44 -12.39
N SER A 148 -15.72 12.07 -13.46
CA SER A 148 -16.55 12.46 -14.60
C SER A 148 -16.21 11.63 -15.84
N SER A 149 -14.93 11.59 -16.23
CA SER A 149 -14.48 10.93 -17.47
C SER A 149 -12.99 10.60 -17.44
N GLY A 150 -12.56 9.66 -18.27
CA GLY A 150 -11.14 9.34 -18.44
C GLY A 150 -10.59 8.43 -17.34
N ASN A 151 -9.36 8.71 -16.89
CA ASN A 151 -8.73 7.91 -15.85
C ASN A 151 -9.33 8.24 -14.47
N LYS A 152 -9.38 7.23 -13.60
CA LYS A 152 -9.80 7.36 -12.19
C LYS A 152 -8.58 7.31 -11.28
N ALA A 153 -8.63 8.05 -10.17
CA ALA A 153 -7.66 7.90 -9.09
C ALA A 153 -7.73 6.47 -8.52
N LEU A 154 -6.66 6.02 -7.88
CA LEU A 154 -6.50 4.63 -7.47
C LEU A 154 -6.16 4.54 -5.99
N VAL A 155 -6.78 3.59 -5.29
CA VAL A 155 -6.30 3.06 -4.03
C VAL A 155 -5.40 1.87 -4.35
N GLN A 156 -4.17 1.85 -3.84
CA GLN A 156 -3.21 0.77 -4.05
C GLN A 156 -2.74 0.22 -2.71
N ARG A 157 -2.68 -1.10 -2.57
CA ARG A 157 -2.23 -1.74 -1.33
C ARG A 157 -0.73 -1.49 -1.10
N CYS A 158 -0.40 -1.14 0.13
CA CYS A 158 0.96 -1.06 0.62
C CYS A 158 1.24 -2.16 1.66
N VAL A 159 2.51 -2.54 1.77
CA VAL A 159 3.02 -3.31 2.91
C VAL A 159 3.78 -2.37 3.85
N LYS A 160 3.55 -2.52 5.16
CA LYS A 160 4.38 -1.89 6.19
C LYS A 160 5.56 -2.81 6.48
N ILE A 161 6.78 -2.29 6.47
CA ILE A 161 7.98 -3.06 6.78
C ILE A 161 8.74 -2.33 7.87
N ALA A 162 8.93 -2.98 9.03
CA ALA A 162 9.67 -2.38 10.14
C ALA A 162 10.95 -3.16 10.42
N ALA A 163 12.07 -2.44 10.45
CA ALA A 163 13.39 -2.97 10.78
C ALA A 163 13.70 -2.61 12.23
N ALA A 164 13.51 -3.55 13.16
CA ALA A 164 13.51 -3.23 14.58
C ALA A 164 14.91 -3.02 15.16
N THR A 165 15.89 -3.84 14.77
CA THR A 165 17.20 -3.92 15.46
C THR A 165 18.40 -3.48 14.62
N SER A 166 18.48 -3.93 13.38
CA SER A 166 19.56 -3.59 12.44
C SER A 166 18.94 -3.13 11.12
N ALA A 167 19.70 -2.37 10.32
CA ALA A 167 19.26 -1.99 8.99
C ALA A 167 19.02 -3.24 8.13
N VAL A 168 17.95 -3.25 7.34
CA VAL A 168 17.60 -4.37 6.45
C VAL A 168 17.56 -3.91 5.01
N ILE A 169 18.02 -4.78 4.12
CA ILE A 169 17.86 -4.63 2.68
C ILE A 169 16.59 -5.38 2.31
N VAL A 170 15.67 -4.71 1.64
CA VAL A 170 14.40 -5.24 1.17
C VAL A 170 14.37 -5.11 -0.34
N GLU A 171 14.15 -6.22 -1.01
CA GLU A 171 13.96 -6.25 -2.45
C GLU A 171 12.60 -6.83 -2.78
N GLU A 172 11.74 -6.09 -3.49
CA GLU A 172 10.56 -6.71 -4.08
C GLU A 172 10.99 -7.48 -5.32
N VAL A 173 10.60 -8.75 -5.41
CA VAL A 173 11.04 -9.66 -6.46
C VAL A 173 9.86 -10.25 -7.22
N GLN A 174 10.11 -10.57 -8.49
CA GLN A 174 9.24 -11.42 -9.29
C GLN A 174 9.86 -12.80 -9.41
N VAL A 175 9.07 -13.83 -9.11
CA VAL A 175 9.44 -15.23 -9.31
C VAL A 175 9.04 -15.62 -10.75
N VAL A 176 10.01 -15.95 -11.60
CA VAL A 176 9.78 -16.27 -13.03
C VAL A 176 10.01 -17.75 -13.29
N GLY A 177 9.08 -18.38 -14.03
CA GLY A 177 9.21 -19.76 -14.54
C GLY A 177 8.84 -20.86 -13.54
N GLY A 178 7.78 -20.65 -12.76
CA GLY A 178 7.11 -21.67 -11.96
C GLY A 178 5.95 -22.33 -12.72
#